data_AF-A0A0D9ZP50-F1
#
_entry.id   AF-A0A0D9ZP50-F1
#
_cell.length_a   1.000
_cell.length_b   1.000
_cell.length_c   1.000
_cell.angle_alpha   90.00
_cell.angle_beta   90.00
_cell.angle_gamma   90.00
#
_symmetry.space_group_name_H-M   'P 1'
#
loop_
_entity.id
_entity.type
_entity.pdbx_description
1 polymer ?
#
loop_
_entity_poly.entity_id
_entity_poly.type
_entity_poly.pdbx_seq_one_letter_code
_entity_poly.pdbx_strand_id
1 'polypeptide(L)'
;MGPTDPPSPYPIVETCDVCGPRHVQVRNSETTVAVAAAACFKAGFLPPTAWAHAPPERRVGPASPPPGANGNPSRRLGRSPRRRSSSPPAQPSATNHARAPPSRLRSPRRATTQPPRPSAARKGGGGGGRRLTANGAPPACGCGRPRSRTRRRVAVPDAPSSRALSPHSEAIGGGLRRSRRLQRRGCRQEEPVVNSGTADLVDFNWETLGFQPVPTDFMYVMRCSEEGVFTKGELVPYGPIELNPAAGVLNYGQGLLEGLRAHRKEDGSVLLFRPDENALRMRVGADRLCMPAPSVEQFLEAIKLTILANKRWVPPTGKGSLYIRPLLIGSGAILGVAPAPEYTFVVFACPVGHYFKDGLSPISLLTEEEYQCAAPGGTGDIKTIGNYASAVYAKERAKERGHSDVLYLDPVHKKFVEELSSCNIFMVKDNIISTPLLTGTVLPGITRRSIIEYARSLGFQVEECLITIDELLDADEVFCTGTSVVLSSVGCIVYQGRRVEYGNQKFRTVSQQLYSALTAIQKGLVEDSMGWTVQLN
;
A
#
# COMPACT_ATOMS: atom_id res chain seq x y z
N MET A 1 0.63 68.63 11.48
CA MET A 1 2.00 69.09 11.81
C MET A 1 2.59 68.13 12.83
N GLY A 2 3.81 67.67 12.58
CA GLY A 2 4.54 66.66 13.36
C GLY A 2 5.05 65.55 12.42
N PRO A 3 6.34 65.48 12.09
CA PRO A 3 6.86 64.51 11.14
C PRO A 3 7.03 63.14 11.81
N THR A 4 6.64 62.08 11.11
CA THR A 4 7.01 60.70 11.45
C THR A 4 8.37 60.41 10.83
N ASP A 5 9.39 60.20 11.66
CA ASP A 5 10.70 59.72 11.23
C ASP A 5 10.61 58.29 10.68
N PRO A 6 11.38 57.94 9.62
CA PRO A 6 11.46 56.56 9.13
C PRO A 6 12.34 55.70 10.06
N PRO A 7 12.08 54.39 10.19
CA PRO A 7 12.91 53.53 11.03
C PRO A 7 14.32 53.34 10.43
N SER A 8 15.32 53.52 11.29
CA SER A 8 16.76 53.37 11.02
C SER A 8 17.16 51.93 10.60
N PRO A 9 18.13 51.74 9.68
CA PRO A 9 18.54 50.43 9.20
C PRO A 9 19.83 49.94 9.91
N TYR A 10 19.82 49.71 11.22
CA TYR A 10 20.94 49.02 11.89
C TYR A 10 20.47 48.11 13.04
N PRO A 11 21.02 46.88 13.19
CA PRO A 11 20.57 45.93 14.20
C PRO A 11 21.09 46.29 15.61
N ILE A 12 20.24 46.13 16.61
CA ILE A 12 20.59 46.16 18.03
C ILE A 12 21.38 44.88 18.36
N VAL A 13 22.57 45.04 18.94
CA VAL A 13 23.41 43.92 19.41
C VAL A 13 23.18 43.77 20.92
N GLU A 14 22.52 42.69 21.33
CA GLU A 14 22.54 42.23 22.72
C GLU A 14 23.41 40.98 22.83
N THR A 15 24.39 41.03 23.72
CA THR A 15 25.37 39.96 23.98
C THR A 15 24.81 38.97 25.01
N CYS A 16 24.83 37.68 24.68
CA CYS A 16 24.66 36.60 25.65
C CYS A 16 26.03 36.20 26.22
N ASP A 17 26.20 36.29 27.55
CA ASP A 17 27.46 36.02 28.26
C ASP A 17 27.96 34.56 28.18
N VAL A 18 27.24 33.66 27.50
CA VAL A 18 27.63 32.25 27.33
C VAL A 18 28.01 31.89 25.88
N CYS A 19 27.55 32.64 24.87
CA CYS A 19 27.53 32.14 23.49
C CYS A 19 28.38 32.93 22.48
N GLY A 20 28.81 34.16 22.78
CA GLY A 20 29.49 35.03 21.81
C GLY A 20 28.61 35.40 20.59
N PRO A 21 29.04 36.35 19.72
CA PRO A 21 28.16 36.93 18.72
C PRO A 21 27.99 36.04 17.48
N ARG A 22 26.74 35.69 17.13
CA ARG A 22 26.36 35.23 15.79
C ARG A 22 25.16 36.05 15.29
N HIS A 23 25.25 36.55 14.06
CA HIS A 23 24.20 37.32 13.41
C HIS A 23 22.96 36.46 13.15
N VAL A 24 21.80 36.86 13.69
CA VAL A 24 20.48 36.31 13.36
C VAL A 24 19.60 37.46 12.91
N GLN A 25 19.06 37.38 11.69
CA GLN A 25 18.11 38.35 11.15
C GLN A 25 16.70 37.93 11.60
N VAL A 26 16.04 38.74 12.44
CA VAL A 26 14.73 38.41 13.05
C VAL A 26 13.63 39.30 12.48
N ARG A 27 12.49 38.69 12.14
CA ARG A 27 11.18 39.34 12.08
C ARG A 27 10.22 38.63 13.05
N ASN A 28 9.68 39.42 13.98
CA ASN A 28 8.58 39.18 14.92
C ASN A 28 8.91 38.45 16.25
N SER A 29 8.31 38.95 17.34
CA SER A 29 8.82 38.91 18.72
C SER A 29 8.11 37.93 19.68
N GLU A 30 7.46 36.87 19.19
CA GLU A 30 6.84 35.85 20.06
C GLU A 30 7.53 34.47 20.01
N THR A 31 8.56 34.31 19.17
CA THR A 31 9.21 33.01 18.96
C THR A 31 10.46 32.80 19.83
N THR A 32 10.89 33.81 20.60
CA THR A 32 12.20 33.81 21.27
C THR A 32 12.27 32.92 22.53
N VAL A 33 11.17 32.70 23.25
CA VAL A 33 11.19 31.89 24.49
C VAL A 33 11.16 30.38 24.20
N ALA A 34 10.51 29.96 23.11
CA ALA A 34 10.39 28.54 22.77
C ALA A 34 11.65 27.94 22.12
N VAL A 35 12.39 28.73 21.34
CA VAL A 35 13.56 28.25 20.58
C VAL A 35 14.82 28.14 21.44
N ALA A 36 14.99 29.03 22.42
CA ALA A 36 16.12 28.96 23.36
C ALA A 36 16.00 27.78 24.35
N ALA A 37 14.78 27.47 24.82
CA ALA A 37 14.53 26.35 25.73
C ALA A 37 14.78 24.97 25.07
N ALA A 38 14.45 24.84 23.77
CA ALA A 38 14.67 23.61 23.01
C ALA A 38 16.17 23.33 22.73
N ALA A 39 16.98 24.37 22.59
CA ALA A 39 18.42 24.25 22.36
C ALA A 39 19.18 23.77 23.60
N CYS A 40 18.81 24.24 24.80
CA CYS A 40 19.44 23.82 26.06
C CYS A 40 19.08 22.37 26.47
N PHE A 41 17.90 21.87 26.10
CA PHE A 41 17.49 20.48 26.37
C PHE A 41 18.29 19.46 25.53
N LYS A 42 18.58 19.78 24.27
CA LYS A 42 19.42 18.93 23.39
C LYS A 42 20.89 18.88 23.81
N ALA A 43 21.36 19.83 24.62
CA ALA A 43 22.74 19.90 25.10
C ALA A 43 22.97 19.21 26.45
N GLY A 44 21.94 18.61 27.08
CA GLY A 44 22.11 17.75 28.27
C GLY A 44 22.34 18.46 29.61
N PHE A 45 21.98 19.74 29.73
CA PHE A 45 22.28 20.55 30.93
C PHE A 45 21.17 20.59 32.00
N LEU A 46 20.11 19.77 31.93
CA LEU A 46 19.07 19.70 32.99
C LEU A 46 18.60 18.26 33.30
N PRO A 47 18.47 17.86 34.58
CA PRO A 47 17.99 16.53 34.98
C PRO A 47 16.44 16.42 35.00
N PRO A 48 15.88 15.20 34.87
CA PRO A 48 14.46 14.99 34.61
C PRO A 48 13.63 14.88 35.90
N THR A 49 13.47 15.97 36.65
CA THR A 49 12.42 16.12 37.68
C THR A 49 12.15 17.61 37.94
N ALA A 50 11.29 18.24 37.13
CA ALA A 50 10.81 19.59 37.41
C ALA A 50 9.52 19.94 36.64
N TRP A 51 8.47 19.12 36.72
CA TRP A 51 7.10 19.54 36.39
C TRP A 51 6.14 18.93 37.40
N ALA A 52 6.09 19.51 38.60
CA ALA A 52 4.99 19.33 39.55
C ALA A 52 4.84 20.62 40.36
N HIS A 53 3.58 21.01 40.61
CA HIS A 53 3.09 22.19 41.33
C HIS A 53 2.70 23.40 40.45
N ALA A 54 1.46 23.36 39.94
CA ALA A 54 0.62 24.55 39.76
C ALA A 54 -0.51 24.51 40.83
N PRO A 55 -0.90 25.65 41.44
CA PRO A 55 -1.91 25.71 42.51
C PRO A 55 -3.36 25.73 41.96
N PRO A 56 -4.39 25.43 42.79
CA PRO A 56 -5.75 25.17 42.33
C PRO A 56 -6.59 26.46 42.14
N GLU A 57 -7.33 26.53 41.04
CA GLU A 57 -8.35 27.56 40.81
C GLU A 57 -9.65 27.27 41.58
N ARG A 58 -10.22 28.31 42.19
CA ARG A 58 -11.43 28.30 43.01
C ARG A 58 -12.70 28.32 42.15
N ARG A 59 -13.70 27.52 42.55
CA ARG A 59 -15.10 27.62 42.12
C ARG A 59 -15.73 28.93 42.59
N VAL A 60 -16.49 29.59 41.72
CA VAL A 60 -17.52 30.59 42.09
C VAL A 60 -18.76 30.35 41.21
N GLY A 61 -19.92 30.18 41.85
CA GLY A 61 -21.26 30.09 41.24
C GLY A 61 -21.91 31.48 41.04
N PRO A 62 -23.15 31.54 40.54
CA PRO A 62 -23.65 32.67 39.74
C PRO A 62 -24.29 33.80 40.57
N ALA A 63 -24.27 35.03 40.02
CA ALA A 63 -25.05 36.17 40.52
C ALA A 63 -25.62 37.02 39.37
N SER A 64 -26.90 37.38 39.51
CA SER A 64 -27.78 38.13 38.59
C SER A 64 -27.48 39.65 38.53
N PRO A 65 -28.07 40.42 37.57
CA PRO A 65 -27.67 41.80 37.26
C PRO A 65 -28.64 42.88 37.80
N PRO A 66 -28.23 44.17 37.80
CA PRO A 66 -29.18 45.30 37.62
C PRO A 66 -28.59 46.47 36.74
N PRO A 67 -29.23 47.67 36.59
CA PRO A 67 -30.26 47.97 35.58
C PRO A 67 -30.08 49.28 34.76
N GLY A 68 -30.80 49.42 33.63
CA GLY A 68 -31.35 50.66 32.99
C GLY A 68 -30.37 51.73 32.44
N ALA A 69 -30.67 52.64 31.49
CA ALA A 69 -31.83 52.95 30.67
C ALA A 69 -31.43 53.95 29.54
N ASN A 70 -32.27 54.01 28.50
CA ASN A 70 -32.57 55.14 27.59
C ASN A 70 -31.58 55.65 26.53
N GLY A 71 -32.10 55.79 25.30
CA GLY A 71 -31.69 56.84 24.36
C GLY A 71 -31.76 56.47 22.88
N ASN A 72 -32.92 56.65 22.22
CA ASN A 72 -33.05 56.71 20.76
C ASN A 72 -32.86 58.17 20.30
N PRO A 73 -32.37 58.47 19.08
CA PRO A 73 -33.30 59.04 18.10
C PRO A 73 -33.02 58.74 16.61
N SER A 74 -34.05 58.21 15.92
CA SER A 74 -34.75 58.71 14.71
C SER A 74 -34.05 59.34 13.47
N ARG A 75 -34.65 59.01 12.30
CA ARG A 75 -34.75 59.70 10.97
C ARG A 75 -33.66 59.36 9.92
N ARG A 76 -33.91 59.24 8.60
CA ARG A 76 -35.09 59.38 7.70
C ARG A 76 -34.71 58.84 6.29
N LEU A 77 -35.73 58.36 5.56
CA LEU A 77 -35.97 58.46 4.09
C LEU A 77 -34.97 57.82 3.09
N GLY A 78 -35.46 56.85 2.30
CA GLY A 78 -35.59 57.03 0.85
C GLY A 78 -36.37 55.88 0.19
N ARG A 79 -37.35 56.24 -0.64
CA ARG A 79 -38.39 55.39 -1.28
C ARG A 79 -37.89 54.70 -2.57
N SER A 80 -38.29 53.42 -2.75
CA SER A 80 -39.01 52.75 -3.89
C SER A 80 -38.90 53.29 -5.34
N PRO A 81 -39.13 52.50 -6.44
CA PRO A 81 -40.19 51.46 -6.52
C PRO A 81 -40.05 50.24 -7.50
N ARG A 82 -40.92 49.23 -7.24
CA ARG A 82 -41.73 48.37 -8.18
C ARG A 82 -41.01 47.29 -9.01
N ARG A 83 -41.57 46.11 -9.34
CA ARG A 83 -42.83 45.33 -9.11
C ARG A 83 -42.59 43.98 -9.84
N ARG A 84 -42.93 42.78 -9.35
CA ARG A 84 -44.16 41.97 -9.56
C ARG A 84 -43.80 40.51 -9.14
N SER A 85 -44.41 39.93 -8.11
CA SER A 85 -45.58 39.03 -8.10
C SER A 85 -45.30 37.55 -8.42
N SER A 86 -45.31 36.67 -7.38
CA SER A 86 -46.23 35.52 -7.21
C SER A 86 -45.86 34.70 -5.95
N SER A 87 -46.89 34.33 -5.19
CA SER A 87 -46.92 33.58 -3.91
C SER A 87 -47.09 32.05 -4.15
N PRO A 88 -47.33 31.18 -3.13
CA PRO A 88 -46.81 31.03 -1.75
C PRO A 88 -46.30 29.59 -1.44
N PRO A 89 -45.83 29.30 -0.20
CA PRO A 89 -45.32 27.97 0.22
C PRO A 89 -46.39 27.08 0.89
N ALA A 90 -46.17 25.77 0.93
CA ALA A 90 -46.99 24.80 1.66
C ALA A 90 -46.18 24.06 2.74
N GLN A 91 -46.72 24.04 3.96
CA GLN A 91 -46.32 23.21 5.10
C GLN A 91 -46.83 21.76 4.93
N PRO A 92 -46.25 20.76 5.64
CA PRO A 92 -46.93 19.50 5.88
C PRO A 92 -47.59 19.45 7.27
N SER A 93 -48.84 18.99 7.29
CA SER A 93 -49.66 18.71 8.46
C SER A 93 -49.53 17.26 8.93
N ALA A 94 -49.71 17.06 10.23
CA ALA A 94 -49.74 15.77 10.91
C ALA A 94 -51.08 15.03 10.73
N THR A 95 -51.06 13.69 10.80
CA THR A 95 -52.17 12.87 11.33
C THR A 95 -51.65 11.55 11.93
N ASN A 96 -52.18 11.25 13.12
CA ASN A 96 -52.04 10.02 13.90
C ASN A 96 -52.74 8.83 13.21
N HIS A 97 -52.24 7.60 13.39
CA HIS A 97 -53.09 6.43 13.70
C HIS A 97 -52.32 5.29 14.40
N ALA A 98 -52.79 5.01 15.62
CA ALA A 98 -53.08 3.71 16.24
C ALA A 98 -52.00 2.60 16.37
N ARG A 99 -51.77 2.28 17.65
CA ARG A 99 -51.10 1.11 18.25
C ARG A 99 -52.00 -0.14 18.22
N ALA A 100 -51.42 -1.33 18.03
CA ALA A 100 -51.98 -2.64 18.40
C ALA A 100 -50.85 -3.65 18.75
N PRO A 101 -51.10 -4.72 19.54
CA PRO A 101 -50.24 -5.20 20.64
C PRO A 101 -49.38 -6.46 20.35
N PRO A 102 -48.54 -6.96 21.29
CA PRO A 102 -47.62 -8.06 21.04
C PRO A 102 -48.24 -9.43 21.33
N SER A 103 -47.98 -10.41 20.47
CA SER A 103 -48.33 -11.82 20.69
C SER A 103 -47.19 -12.58 21.37
N ARG A 104 -47.41 -13.00 22.62
CA ARG A 104 -46.71 -14.13 23.25
C ARG A 104 -47.39 -15.43 22.82
N LEU A 105 -46.63 -16.49 22.55
CA LEU A 105 -46.79 -17.82 23.17
C LEU A 105 -45.82 -18.88 22.60
N ARG A 106 -45.17 -19.56 23.55
CA ARG A 106 -44.74 -20.97 23.59
C ARG A 106 -43.56 -21.47 22.75
N SER A 107 -42.48 -21.70 23.49
CA SER A 107 -41.50 -22.77 23.33
C SER A 107 -42.14 -24.18 23.28
N PRO A 108 -41.42 -25.14 22.69
CA PRO A 108 -41.35 -26.47 23.27
C PRO A 108 -39.92 -26.95 23.56
N ARG A 109 -39.91 -27.82 24.57
CA ARG A 109 -38.81 -28.51 25.25
C ARG A 109 -37.85 -29.30 24.33
N ARG A 110 -36.56 -29.20 24.67
CA ARG A 110 -35.64 -30.28 25.07
C ARG A 110 -36.03 -31.71 24.61
N ALA A 111 -35.25 -32.25 23.68
CA ALA A 111 -35.06 -33.70 23.53
C ALA A 111 -33.56 -34.00 23.40
N THR A 112 -33.04 -34.61 24.46
CA THR A 112 -31.74 -35.26 24.56
C THR A 112 -31.72 -36.54 23.74
N THR A 113 -30.75 -36.72 22.84
CA THR A 113 -30.30 -38.04 22.41
C THR A 113 -28.78 -38.05 22.24
N GLN A 114 -28.13 -38.90 23.04
CA GLN A 114 -26.72 -39.29 22.92
C GLN A 114 -26.56 -40.39 21.86
N PRO A 115 -25.34 -40.63 21.36
CA PRO A 115 -25.07 -41.42 20.16
C PRO A 115 -24.86 -42.91 20.47
N PRO A 116 -24.97 -43.82 19.48
CA PRO A 116 -24.46 -45.17 19.64
C PRO A 116 -22.99 -45.25 19.21
N ARG A 117 -22.20 -45.93 20.05
CA ARG A 117 -20.83 -46.40 19.81
C ARG A 117 -20.85 -47.88 19.30
N PRO A 118 -19.73 -48.43 18.83
CA PRO A 118 -19.64 -49.28 17.64
C PRO A 118 -19.75 -50.78 17.93
N SER A 119 -20.06 -51.57 16.89
CA SER A 119 -19.84 -53.02 16.90
C SER A 119 -18.71 -53.42 15.95
N ALA A 120 -17.94 -54.38 16.41
CA ALA A 120 -16.69 -54.85 15.84
C ALA A 120 -16.87 -56.09 14.95
N ALA A 121 -15.84 -56.32 14.12
CA ALA A 121 -15.28 -57.62 13.73
C ALA A 121 -15.99 -58.50 12.67
N ARG A 122 -15.31 -58.64 11.51
CA ARG A 122 -14.79 -59.91 10.89
C ARG A 122 -14.23 -59.55 9.51
N LYS A 123 -12.93 -59.70 9.19
CA LYS A 123 -12.09 -60.89 8.92
C LYS A 123 -12.67 -61.90 7.90
N GLY A 124 -11.91 -62.09 6.81
CA GLY A 124 -12.04 -63.13 5.78
C GLY A 124 -12.46 -62.52 4.44
N GLY A 125 -11.74 -62.61 3.31
CA GLY A 125 -10.68 -63.51 2.90
C GLY A 125 -11.05 -64.08 1.52
N GLY A 126 -10.14 -63.96 0.55
CA GLY A 126 -10.06 -64.86 -0.61
C GLY A 126 -10.83 -64.51 -1.89
N GLY A 127 -10.08 -64.09 -2.91
CA GLY A 127 -9.76 -65.00 -4.04
C GLY A 127 -10.70 -65.09 -5.24
N GLY A 128 -10.13 -64.79 -6.42
CA GLY A 128 -10.56 -65.26 -7.75
C GLY A 128 -11.68 -64.43 -8.39
N GLY A 129 -11.67 -64.06 -9.67
CA GLY A 129 -10.92 -64.55 -10.82
C GLY A 129 -11.89 -64.69 -12.00
N ARG A 130 -11.53 -64.12 -13.16
CA ARG A 130 -12.18 -64.14 -14.50
C ARG A 130 -13.39 -63.23 -14.69
N ARG A 131 -13.79 -62.78 -15.89
CA ARG A 131 -13.24 -62.40 -17.23
C ARG A 131 -14.52 -62.29 -18.11
N LEU A 132 -14.55 -61.37 -19.09
CA LEU A 132 -15.55 -61.24 -20.18
C LEU A 132 -16.89 -60.58 -19.75
N THR A 133 -17.55 -59.66 -20.45
CA THR A 133 -17.61 -59.29 -21.89
C THR A 133 -17.95 -57.80 -22.07
N ALA A 134 -17.64 -57.30 -23.27
CA ALA A 134 -17.97 -55.98 -23.81
C ALA A 134 -19.48 -55.72 -24.02
N ASN A 135 -19.89 -54.43 -23.95
CA ASN A 135 -20.53 -53.67 -25.04
C ASN A 135 -21.24 -52.41 -24.52
N GLY A 136 -21.16 -51.31 -25.30
CA GLY A 136 -22.18 -50.25 -25.28
C GLY A 136 -21.65 -48.81 -25.21
N ALA A 137 -21.15 -48.30 -26.34
CA ALA A 137 -21.07 -46.85 -26.59
C ALA A 137 -22.38 -46.35 -27.23
N PRO A 138 -22.80 -45.09 -27.03
CA PRO A 138 -23.78 -44.42 -27.87
C PRO A 138 -23.14 -43.37 -28.82
N PRO A 139 -23.88 -42.92 -29.86
CA PRO A 139 -23.31 -42.53 -31.15
C PRO A 139 -23.19 -41.02 -31.38
N ALA A 140 -22.43 -40.68 -32.43
CA ALA A 140 -22.37 -39.38 -33.08
C ALA A 140 -23.20 -39.37 -34.38
N CYS A 141 -23.82 -38.22 -34.71
CA CYS A 141 -24.21 -37.69 -36.04
C CYS A 141 -25.06 -36.41 -35.78
N GLY A 142 -25.02 -35.30 -36.52
CA GLY A 142 -24.28 -34.91 -37.71
C GLY A 142 -24.65 -33.47 -38.13
N CYS A 143 -23.74 -32.85 -38.89
CA CYS A 143 -23.91 -31.90 -40.00
C CYS A 143 -24.94 -30.73 -39.98
N GLY A 144 -24.41 -29.52 -40.18
CA GLY A 144 -25.14 -28.36 -40.73
C GLY A 144 -24.24 -27.14 -41.01
N ARG A 145 -23.80 -26.94 -42.26
CA ARG A 145 -23.21 -25.70 -42.83
C ARG A 145 -24.30 -25.00 -43.67
N PRO A 146 -24.30 -23.65 -43.89
CA PRO A 146 -23.50 -23.08 -44.99
C PRO A 146 -23.02 -21.60 -44.91
N ARG A 147 -21.95 -21.33 -45.69
CA ARG A 147 -21.63 -20.12 -46.52
C ARG A 147 -21.32 -18.79 -45.80
N SER A 148 -20.05 -18.36 -45.72
CA SER A 148 -19.18 -17.70 -46.73
C SER A 148 -19.48 -16.22 -46.99
N ARG A 149 -18.53 -15.33 -46.64
CA ARG A 149 -18.21 -14.12 -47.42
C ARG A 149 -16.82 -13.54 -47.08
N THR A 150 -15.95 -13.64 -48.09
CA THR A 150 -14.95 -12.67 -48.57
C THR A 150 -13.91 -12.04 -47.63
N ARG A 151 -12.67 -12.45 -47.88
CA ARG A 151 -11.40 -11.76 -47.59
C ARG A 151 -11.33 -10.39 -48.31
N ARG A 152 -10.79 -9.39 -47.63
CA ARG A 152 -10.02 -8.30 -48.27
C ARG A 152 -8.61 -8.28 -47.66
N ARG A 153 -7.62 -8.54 -48.52
CA ARG A 153 -6.20 -8.25 -48.29
C ARG A 153 -6.00 -6.75 -48.45
N VAL A 154 -5.24 -6.13 -47.55
CA VAL A 154 -4.64 -4.81 -47.77
C VAL A 154 -3.14 -5.02 -47.96
N ALA A 155 -2.63 -4.47 -49.06
CA ALA A 155 -1.27 -4.55 -49.51
C ALA A 155 -0.38 -3.56 -48.75
N VAL A 156 0.86 -3.98 -48.48
CA VAL A 156 1.99 -3.17 -48.05
C VAL A 156 2.68 -2.64 -49.32
N PRO A 157 3.06 -1.35 -49.41
CA PRO A 157 3.97 -0.89 -50.45
C PRO A 157 5.43 -0.94 -49.98
N ASP A 158 6.27 -1.42 -50.90
CA ASP A 158 7.72 -1.58 -50.83
C ASP A 158 8.51 -0.27 -50.69
N ALA A 159 9.70 -0.42 -50.10
CA ALA A 159 10.77 0.55 -50.08
C ALA A 159 11.50 0.66 -51.44
N PRO A 160 12.05 1.83 -51.79
CA PRO A 160 13.05 1.91 -52.86
C PRO A 160 14.48 1.83 -52.29
N SER A 161 15.26 0.92 -52.87
CA SER A 161 16.71 0.82 -52.73
C SER A 161 17.43 1.97 -53.46
N SER A 162 18.51 2.51 -52.89
CA SER A 162 19.59 3.07 -53.70
C SER A 162 20.95 3.08 -53.01
N ARG A 163 21.87 2.34 -53.63
CA ARG A 163 23.29 2.64 -53.90
C ARG A 163 24.27 2.82 -52.74
N ALA A 164 25.13 1.81 -52.62
CA ALA A 164 26.49 1.88 -52.09
C ALA A 164 27.41 2.76 -52.96
N LEU A 165 28.30 3.49 -52.30
CA LEU A 165 29.53 4.06 -52.88
C LEU A 165 30.69 3.77 -51.94
N SER A 166 31.80 3.32 -52.53
CA SER A 166 33.05 2.86 -51.93
C SER A 166 33.88 3.97 -51.26
N PRO A 167 34.83 3.64 -50.37
CA PRO A 167 35.70 4.61 -49.71
C PRO A 167 36.98 4.89 -50.52
N HIS A 168 37.40 6.15 -50.53
CA HIS A 168 38.75 6.56 -50.95
C HIS A 168 39.71 6.60 -49.76
N SER A 169 40.82 5.92 -49.95
CA SER A 169 42.07 5.97 -49.18
C SER A 169 42.80 7.29 -49.38
N GLU A 170 43.49 7.79 -48.34
CA GLU A 170 44.80 8.41 -48.53
C GLU A 170 45.62 8.41 -47.23
N ALA A 171 46.88 8.00 -47.36
CA ALA A 171 47.89 7.94 -46.32
C ALA A 171 49.14 8.65 -46.86
N ILE A 172 49.70 9.60 -46.10
CA ILE A 172 51.05 10.17 -46.20
C ILE A 172 51.39 10.67 -44.79
N GLY A 173 52.53 10.48 -44.13
CA GLY A 173 53.84 9.93 -44.49
C GLY A 173 54.95 10.74 -43.76
N GLY A 174 55.76 10.08 -42.91
CA GLY A 174 57.10 10.49 -42.43
C GLY A 174 57.17 11.64 -41.40
N GLY A 175 58.05 11.70 -40.40
CA GLY A 175 59.21 10.91 -39.98
C GLY A 175 60.15 11.81 -39.18
N LEU A 176 60.69 11.37 -38.03
CA LEU A 176 62.11 11.47 -37.60
C LEU A 176 62.29 11.25 -36.09
N ARG A 177 63.37 10.52 -35.79
CA ARG A 177 63.83 10.07 -34.47
C ARG A 177 64.54 11.18 -33.68
N ARG A 178 64.30 11.26 -32.37
CA ARG A 178 65.33 11.55 -31.37
C ARG A 178 65.10 10.73 -30.09
N SER A 179 66.06 9.85 -29.81
CA SER A 179 66.14 8.98 -28.65
C SER A 179 66.74 9.72 -27.45
N ARG A 180 66.03 9.74 -26.31
CA ARG A 180 66.62 9.85 -24.97
C ARG A 180 65.98 8.83 -24.04
N ARG A 181 66.84 8.02 -23.42
CA ARG A 181 66.52 6.98 -22.43
C ARG A 181 65.91 7.61 -21.18
N LEU A 182 64.84 7.03 -20.66
CA LEU A 182 64.51 7.04 -19.23
C LEU A 182 63.78 5.74 -18.87
N GLN A 183 64.46 4.98 -18.00
CA GLN A 183 64.08 3.87 -17.13
C GLN A 183 62.77 3.09 -17.41
N ARG A 184 62.95 1.80 -17.79
CA ARG A 184 61.91 0.78 -17.81
C ARG A 184 61.51 0.39 -16.38
N ARG A 185 60.29 0.72 -15.97
CA ARG A 185 59.55 -0.08 -14.97
C ARG A 185 58.64 -1.04 -15.75
N GLY A 186 58.68 -2.32 -15.38
CA GLY A 186 57.98 -3.39 -16.09
C GLY A 186 56.47 -3.18 -16.10
N CYS A 187 55.89 -3.18 -17.30
CA CYS A 187 54.46 -3.34 -17.51
C CYS A 187 54.20 -4.85 -17.54
N ARG A 188 53.57 -5.38 -16.48
CA ARG A 188 52.91 -6.70 -16.57
C ARG A 188 51.78 -6.53 -17.59
N GLN A 189 51.83 -7.30 -18.66
CA GLN A 189 50.65 -7.52 -19.48
C GLN A 189 49.67 -8.31 -18.62
N GLU A 190 48.58 -7.69 -18.21
CA GLU A 190 47.43 -8.42 -17.69
C GLU A 190 46.73 -9.04 -18.90
N GLU A 191 46.64 -10.37 -18.90
CA GLU A 191 45.77 -11.08 -19.83
C GLU A 191 44.32 -10.68 -19.58
N PRO A 192 43.46 -10.64 -20.62
CA PRO A 192 42.07 -10.29 -20.46
C PRO A 192 41.39 -11.37 -19.62
N VAL A 193 41.08 -11.04 -18.37
CA VAL A 193 40.22 -11.86 -17.54
C VAL A 193 38.84 -11.89 -18.20
N VAL A 194 38.52 -13.03 -18.80
CA VAL A 194 37.16 -13.35 -19.22
C VAL A 194 36.31 -13.38 -17.96
N ASN A 195 35.58 -12.29 -17.71
CA ASN A 195 34.76 -12.12 -16.53
C ASN A 195 33.55 -13.08 -16.62
N SER A 196 33.60 -14.16 -15.84
CA SER A 196 32.50 -15.11 -15.71
C SER A 196 31.39 -14.50 -14.86
N GLY A 197 30.48 -13.77 -15.49
CA GLY A 197 29.05 -13.78 -15.14
C GLY A 197 28.57 -13.18 -13.81
N THR A 198 29.27 -12.23 -13.18
CA THR A 198 28.65 -11.43 -12.11
C THR A 198 27.88 -10.26 -12.71
N ALA A 199 26.56 -10.20 -12.49
CA ALA A 199 25.74 -9.05 -12.83
C ALA A 199 26.38 -7.76 -12.28
N ASP A 200 26.37 -6.67 -13.07
CA ASP A 200 26.82 -5.33 -12.66
C ASP A 200 25.94 -4.81 -11.51
N LEU A 201 26.16 -5.31 -10.29
CA LEU A 201 25.47 -4.87 -9.08
C LEU A 201 26.08 -3.56 -8.60
N VAL A 202 25.26 -2.75 -7.92
CA VAL A 202 25.78 -1.59 -7.20
C VAL A 202 26.62 -2.02 -6.00
N ASP A 203 27.64 -1.22 -5.67
CA ASP A 203 28.36 -1.34 -4.41
C ASP A 203 27.45 -0.85 -3.27
N PHE A 204 26.78 -1.79 -2.61
CA PHE A 204 25.79 -1.54 -1.56
C PHE A 204 25.85 -2.64 -0.49
N ASN A 205 25.72 -2.26 0.79
CA ASN A 205 25.70 -3.23 1.88
C ASN A 205 24.33 -3.92 2.01
N TRP A 206 24.15 -5.00 1.25
CA TRP A 206 22.92 -5.78 1.20
C TRP A 206 22.54 -6.47 2.53
N GLU A 207 23.47 -6.67 3.47
CA GLU A 207 23.18 -7.30 4.77
C GLU A 207 22.39 -6.38 5.71
N THR A 208 22.51 -5.07 5.50
CA THR A 208 21.84 -4.04 6.32
C THR A 208 20.53 -3.55 5.71
N LEU A 209 20.05 -4.22 4.65
CA LEU A 209 18.91 -3.79 3.88
C LEU A 209 17.62 -3.86 4.72
N GLY A 210 17.09 -2.70 5.09
CA GLY A 210 15.79 -2.56 5.74
C GLY A 210 14.66 -2.28 4.76
N PHE A 211 13.50 -1.87 5.28
CA PHE A 211 12.40 -1.34 4.49
C PHE A 211 12.38 0.19 4.57
N GLN A 212 13.33 0.83 3.90
CA GLN A 212 13.51 2.29 3.86
C GLN A 212 13.75 2.77 2.43
N PRO A 213 13.40 4.02 2.09
CA PRO A 213 13.67 4.56 0.77
C PRO A 213 15.18 4.63 0.49
N VAL A 214 15.59 3.99 -0.59
CA VAL A 214 16.92 4.09 -1.20
C VAL A 214 16.70 4.56 -2.64
N PRO A 215 17.19 5.77 -3.00
CA PRO A 215 17.10 6.27 -4.36
C PRO A 215 17.75 5.29 -5.34
N THR A 216 17.01 4.90 -6.38
CA THR A 216 17.54 4.15 -7.51
C THR A 216 17.84 5.11 -8.67
N ASP A 217 18.22 4.60 -9.84
CA ASP A 217 18.71 5.46 -10.93
C ASP A 217 17.58 6.14 -11.69
N PHE A 218 16.50 5.40 -11.94
CA PHE A 218 15.39 5.83 -12.80
C PHE A 218 14.02 5.57 -12.17
N MET A 219 13.07 6.41 -12.53
CA MET A 219 11.64 6.17 -12.36
C MET A 219 10.95 6.28 -13.72
N TYR A 220 9.75 5.71 -13.85
CA TYR A 220 8.93 5.84 -15.04
C TYR A 220 7.78 6.82 -14.78
N VAL A 221 7.50 7.70 -15.75
CA VAL A 221 6.43 8.68 -15.66
C VAL A 221 5.56 8.62 -16.91
N MET A 222 4.25 8.62 -16.73
CA MET A 222 3.26 8.65 -17.81
C MET A 222 2.14 9.61 -17.43
N ARG A 223 1.74 10.47 -18.36
CA ARG A 223 0.71 11.48 -18.13
C ARG A 223 -0.59 11.08 -18.82
N CYS A 224 -1.70 11.47 -18.23
CA CYS A 224 -3.03 11.34 -18.78
C CYS A 224 -3.54 12.73 -19.15
N SER A 225 -4.05 12.86 -20.37
CA SER A 225 -4.71 14.08 -20.82
C SER A 225 -6.10 14.25 -20.19
N GLU A 226 -6.72 15.42 -20.39
CA GLU A 226 -8.09 15.72 -19.93
C GLU A 226 -9.14 14.76 -20.50
N GLU A 227 -8.88 14.18 -21.67
CA GLU A 227 -9.75 13.18 -22.31
C GLU A 227 -9.62 11.77 -21.69
N GLY A 228 -8.83 11.61 -20.62
CA GLY A 228 -8.65 10.33 -19.94
C GLY A 228 -7.70 9.36 -20.68
N VAL A 229 -6.89 9.86 -21.61
CA VAL A 229 -5.97 9.05 -22.41
C VAL A 229 -4.55 9.16 -21.86
N PHE A 230 -3.97 8.02 -21.48
CA PHE A 230 -2.57 7.94 -21.09
C PHE A 230 -1.66 7.96 -22.32
N THR A 231 -0.73 8.90 -22.35
CA THR A 231 0.28 9.02 -23.41
C THR A 231 1.38 7.97 -23.26
N LYS A 232 2.32 7.91 -24.20
CA LYS A 232 3.53 7.09 -24.02
C LYS A 232 4.36 7.70 -22.89
N GLY A 233 4.65 6.93 -21.86
CA GLY A 233 5.51 7.36 -20.77
C GLY A 233 7.00 7.24 -21.10
N GLU A 234 7.81 7.68 -20.16
CA GLU A 234 9.27 7.77 -20.29
C GLU A 234 9.98 7.39 -18.99
N LEU A 235 11.20 6.89 -19.14
CA LEU A 235 12.14 6.72 -18.03
C LEU A 235 12.86 8.05 -17.80
N VAL A 236 12.81 8.54 -16.57
CA VAL A 236 13.49 9.75 -16.14
C VAL A 236 14.38 9.43 -14.93
N PRO A 237 15.44 10.20 -14.66
CA PRO A 237 16.21 10.03 -13.43
C PRO A 237 15.31 10.07 -12.19
N TYR A 238 15.58 9.22 -11.20
CA TYR A 238 14.85 9.26 -9.94
C TYR A 238 15.00 10.62 -9.27
N GLY A 239 13.89 11.24 -8.88
CA GLY A 239 13.93 12.57 -8.28
C GLY A 239 12.56 13.07 -7.82
N PRO A 240 12.51 14.33 -7.35
CA PRO A 240 11.26 14.98 -6.95
C PRO A 240 10.24 15.03 -8.10
N ILE A 241 8.95 14.95 -7.74
CA ILE A 241 7.84 15.17 -8.67
C ILE A 241 7.32 16.58 -8.45
N GLU A 242 7.31 17.39 -9.50
CA GLU A 242 6.71 18.73 -9.47
C GLU A 242 5.18 18.63 -9.55
N LEU A 243 4.48 19.26 -8.60
CA LEU A 243 3.03 19.32 -8.56
C LEU A 243 2.56 20.75 -8.34
N ASN A 244 1.46 21.11 -8.99
CA ASN A 244 0.76 22.35 -8.69
C ASN A 244 0.22 22.28 -7.25
N PRO A 245 0.35 23.32 -6.41
CA PRO A 245 -0.23 23.33 -5.06
C PRO A 245 -1.74 23.05 -5.02
N ALA A 246 -2.47 23.40 -6.08
CA ALA A 246 -3.90 23.12 -6.24
C ALA A 246 -4.18 21.72 -6.81
N ALA A 247 -3.20 20.82 -6.89
CA ALA A 247 -3.43 19.46 -7.39
C ALA A 247 -4.45 18.70 -6.53
N GLY A 248 -5.35 17.96 -7.16
CA GLY A 248 -6.40 17.21 -6.48
C GLY A 248 -5.87 16.21 -5.44
N VAL A 249 -4.72 15.58 -5.70
CA VAL A 249 -4.05 14.69 -4.74
C VAL A 249 -3.65 15.39 -3.44
N LEU A 250 -3.18 16.65 -3.51
CA LEU A 250 -2.65 17.38 -2.36
C LEU A 250 -3.77 17.92 -1.47
N ASN A 251 -4.91 18.24 -2.06
CA ASN A 251 -6.03 18.90 -1.37
C ASN A 251 -7.14 17.93 -0.96
N TYR A 252 -7.39 16.88 -1.75
CA TYR A 252 -8.52 15.97 -1.57
C TYR A 252 -8.13 14.49 -1.54
N GLY A 253 -6.84 14.17 -1.58
CA GLY A 253 -6.35 12.79 -1.48
C GLY A 253 -6.73 11.89 -2.66
N GLN A 254 -7.05 12.46 -3.83
CA GLN A 254 -7.40 11.70 -5.04
C GLN A 254 -6.15 11.00 -5.63
N GLY A 255 -5.78 9.87 -5.04
CA GLY A 255 -4.62 9.09 -5.47
C GLY A 255 -4.65 7.63 -5.01
N LEU A 256 -4.02 6.78 -5.81
CA LEU A 256 -3.87 5.35 -5.55
C LEU A 256 -2.40 4.97 -5.52
N LEU A 257 -2.10 3.88 -4.84
CA LEU A 257 -0.79 3.25 -4.88
C LEU A 257 -0.91 1.75 -5.09
N GLU A 258 0.12 1.15 -5.65
CA GLU A 258 0.30 -0.30 -5.71
C GLU A 258 1.63 -0.73 -5.10
N GLY A 259 1.79 -2.02 -4.88
CA GLY A 259 3.03 -2.56 -4.33
C GLY A 259 3.27 -3.98 -4.78
N LEU A 260 4.41 -4.19 -5.42
CA LEU A 260 4.88 -5.48 -5.90
C LEU A 260 6.39 -5.62 -5.66
N ARG A 261 6.90 -6.85 -5.80
CA ARG A 261 8.31 -7.17 -5.62
C ARG A 261 8.86 -7.84 -6.88
N ALA A 262 10.13 -7.55 -7.18
CA ALA A 262 10.92 -8.27 -8.15
C ALA A 262 12.07 -9.00 -7.44
N HIS A 263 12.25 -10.27 -7.76
CA HIS A 263 13.26 -11.15 -7.18
C HIS A 263 14.28 -11.58 -8.22
N ARG A 264 15.56 -11.58 -7.85
CA ARG A 264 16.63 -12.13 -8.69
C ARG A 264 16.72 -13.64 -8.49
N LYS A 265 16.64 -14.38 -9.60
CA LYS A 265 16.93 -15.82 -9.65
C LYS A 265 18.44 -16.08 -9.73
N GLU A 266 18.84 -17.33 -9.48
CA GLU A 266 20.24 -17.76 -9.55
C GLU A 266 20.85 -17.59 -10.95
N ASP A 267 20.03 -17.76 -12.00
CA ASP A 267 20.42 -17.52 -13.40
C ASP A 267 20.53 -16.02 -13.78
N GLY A 268 20.31 -15.12 -12.81
CA GLY A 268 20.36 -13.67 -12.99
C GLY A 268 19.11 -13.04 -13.61
N SER A 269 18.13 -13.84 -14.05
CA SER A 269 16.82 -13.35 -14.49
C SER A 269 16.02 -12.76 -13.33
N VAL A 270 15.05 -11.91 -13.65
CA VAL A 270 14.23 -11.22 -12.65
C VAL A 270 12.79 -11.72 -12.74
N LEU A 271 12.22 -12.09 -11.59
CA LEU A 271 10.89 -12.66 -11.50
C LEU A 271 9.94 -11.70 -10.79
N LEU A 272 8.75 -11.54 -11.34
CA LEU A 272 7.62 -10.80 -10.78
C LEU A 272 6.54 -11.76 -10.30
N PHE A 273 5.75 -11.33 -9.32
CA PHE A 273 4.63 -12.10 -8.78
C PHE A 273 3.30 -11.37 -8.99
N ARG A 274 2.41 -11.97 -9.81
CA ARG A 274 1.05 -11.51 -10.15
C ARG A 274 0.94 -10.00 -10.47
N PRO A 275 1.81 -9.44 -11.34
CA PRO A 275 1.83 -8.00 -11.57
C PRO A 275 0.58 -7.49 -12.32
N ASP A 276 -0.10 -8.36 -13.07
CA ASP A 276 -1.37 -8.11 -13.75
C ASP A 276 -2.50 -7.84 -12.74
N GLU A 277 -2.52 -8.59 -11.64
CA GLU A 277 -3.48 -8.42 -10.56
C GLU A 277 -3.33 -7.08 -9.83
N ASN A 278 -2.09 -6.56 -9.74
CA ASN A 278 -1.85 -5.20 -9.26
C ASN A 278 -2.46 -4.16 -10.21
N ALA A 279 -2.31 -4.33 -11.52
CA ALA A 279 -2.89 -3.43 -12.51
C ALA A 279 -4.43 -3.44 -12.44
N LEU A 280 -5.04 -4.63 -12.34
CA LEU A 280 -6.48 -4.78 -12.20
C LEU A 280 -7.01 -4.12 -10.94
N ARG A 281 -6.32 -4.29 -9.80
CA ARG A 281 -6.72 -3.65 -8.53
C ARG A 281 -6.60 -2.13 -8.59
N MET A 282 -5.56 -1.59 -9.21
CA MET A 282 -5.44 -0.15 -9.43
C MET A 282 -6.62 0.37 -10.28
N ARG A 283 -7.02 -0.34 -11.33
CA ARG A 283 -8.15 0.05 -12.16
C ARG A 283 -9.48 0.08 -11.40
N VAL A 284 -9.72 -0.90 -10.52
CA VAL A 284 -10.90 -0.89 -9.62
C VAL A 284 -10.87 0.32 -8.69
N GLY A 285 -9.71 0.63 -8.10
CA GLY A 285 -9.54 1.83 -7.29
C GLY A 285 -9.75 3.12 -8.06
N ALA A 286 -9.31 3.17 -9.32
CA ALA A 286 -9.41 4.35 -10.16
C ALA A 286 -10.87 4.64 -10.50
N ASP A 287 -11.62 3.61 -10.88
CA ASP A 287 -13.07 3.71 -11.09
C ASP A 287 -13.78 4.26 -9.85
N ARG A 288 -13.48 3.71 -8.67
CA ARG A 288 -14.07 4.16 -7.39
C ARG A 288 -13.74 5.61 -7.04
N LEU A 289 -12.60 6.13 -7.47
CA LEU A 289 -12.14 7.51 -7.25
C LEU A 289 -12.41 8.43 -8.46
N CYS A 290 -13.18 7.97 -9.44
CA CYS A 290 -13.48 8.71 -10.67
C CYS A 290 -12.22 9.15 -11.44
N MET A 291 -11.20 8.29 -11.49
CA MET A 291 -9.92 8.52 -12.17
C MET A 291 -9.83 7.63 -13.42
N PRO A 292 -9.23 8.10 -14.52
CA PRO A 292 -8.78 7.21 -15.59
C PRO A 292 -7.62 6.34 -15.07
N ALA A 293 -7.52 5.10 -15.55
CA ALA A 293 -6.43 4.19 -15.21
C ALA A 293 -5.62 3.81 -16.45
N PRO A 294 -4.30 3.55 -16.30
CA PRO A 294 -3.53 2.85 -17.31
C PRO A 294 -4.21 1.53 -17.71
N SER A 295 -4.09 1.14 -18.98
CA SER A 295 -4.38 -0.24 -19.37
C SER A 295 -3.44 -1.21 -18.64
N VAL A 296 -3.84 -2.49 -18.56
CA VAL A 296 -3.00 -3.53 -17.93
C VAL A 296 -1.65 -3.60 -18.64
N GLU A 297 -1.65 -3.48 -19.97
CA GLU A 297 -0.46 -3.50 -20.81
C GLU A 297 0.46 -2.30 -20.51
N GLN A 298 -0.10 -1.08 -20.43
CA GLN A 298 0.69 0.12 -20.07
C GLN A 298 1.27 0.02 -18.67
N PHE A 299 0.50 -0.51 -17.71
CA PHE A 299 0.98 -0.72 -16.35
C PHE A 299 2.15 -1.70 -16.33
N LEU A 300 1.98 -2.88 -16.95
CA LEU A 300 3.01 -3.93 -16.98
C LEU A 300 4.28 -3.47 -17.72
N GLU A 301 4.15 -2.73 -18.82
CA GLU A 301 5.29 -2.19 -19.55
C GLU A 301 6.05 -1.16 -18.70
N ALA A 302 5.35 -0.27 -17.99
CA ALA A 302 5.96 0.68 -17.07
C ALA A 302 6.76 -0.03 -15.96
N ILE A 303 6.18 -1.05 -15.32
CA ILE A 303 6.86 -1.89 -14.32
C ILE A 303 8.14 -2.50 -14.91
N LYS A 304 8.02 -3.14 -16.08
CA LYS A 304 9.14 -3.80 -16.75
C LYS A 304 10.26 -2.81 -17.06
N LEU A 305 9.96 -1.67 -17.66
CA LEU A 305 10.94 -0.64 -18.00
C LEU A 305 11.64 -0.10 -16.75
N THR A 306 10.90 0.19 -15.67
CA THR A 306 11.50 0.64 -14.40
C THR A 306 12.45 -0.41 -13.82
N ILE A 307 12.09 -1.68 -13.84
CA ILE A 307 12.94 -2.75 -13.29
C ILE A 307 14.20 -2.95 -14.13
N LEU A 308 14.07 -2.98 -15.46
CA LEU A 308 15.21 -3.17 -16.35
C LEU A 308 16.20 -1.99 -16.25
N ALA A 309 15.70 -0.76 -16.19
CA ALA A 309 16.53 0.43 -15.99
C ALA A 309 17.26 0.43 -14.63
N ASN A 310 16.69 -0.24 -13.63
CA ASN A 310 17.28 -0.36 -12.29
C ASN A 310 17.76 -1.80 -12.00
N LYS A 311 18.09 -2.61 -13.02
CA LYS A 311 18.40 -4.04 -12.84
C LYS A 311 19.57 -4.27 -11.88
N ARG A 312 20.53 -3.34 -11.80
CA ARG A 312 21.66 -3.37 -10.86
C ARG A 312 21.28 -3.20 -9.38
N TRP A 313 20.10 -2.62 -9.13
CA TRP A 313 19.54 -2.43 -7.80
C TRP A 313 18.68 -3.61 -7.33
N VAL A 314 18.40 -4.60 -8.18
CA VAL A 314 17.71 -5.82 -7.74
C VAL A 314 18.65 -6.62 -6.85
N PRO A 315 18.33 -6.80 -5.55
CA PRO A 315 19.24 -7.45 -4.61
C PRO A 315 19.66 -8.84 -5.08
N PRO A 316 20.87 -9.31 -4.68
CA PRO A 316 21.27 -10.69 -4.87
C PRO A 316 20.25 -11.67 -4.26
N THR A 317 20.21 -12.90 -4.79
CA THR A 317 19.36 -13.96 -4.27
C THR A 317 19.61 -14.16 -2.76
N GLY A 318 18.52 -14.19 -1.99
CA GLY A 318 18.59 -14.32 -0.53
C GLY A 318 18.85 -13.02 0.24
N LYS A 319 19.19 -11.90 -0.42
CA LYS A 319 19.50 -10.62 0.25
C LYS A 319 18.35 -9.61 0.30
N GLY A 320 17.26 -9.87 -0.42
CA GLY A 320 16.08 -9.00 -0.40
C GLY A 320 15.29 -9.08 -1.70
N SER A 321 14.61 -8.00 -2.04
CA SER A 321 13.91 -7.82 -3.32
C SER A 321 13.93 -6.36 -3.75
N LEU A 322 13.75 -6.10 -5.04
CA LEU A 322 13.42 -4.75 -5.50
C LEU A 322 11.92 -4.55 -5.28
N TYR A 323 11.54 -3.60 -4.44
CA TYR A 323 10.14 -3.19 -4.26
C TYR A 323 9.79 -2.13 -5.31
N ILE A 324 8.67 -2.32 -5.99
CA ILE A 324 8.20 -1.42 -7.04
C ILE A 324 6.91 -0.77 -6.56
N ARG A 325 6.85 0.55 -6.68
CA ARG A 325 5.76 1.41 -6.21
C ARG A 325 5.16 2.18 -7.39
N PRO A 326 4.08 1.67 -7.97
CA PRO A 326 3.22 2.44 -8.86
C PRO A 326 2.34 3.40 -8.06
N LEU A 327 2.18 4.61 -8.56
CA LEU A 327 1.34 5.67 -8.03
C LEU A 327 0.46 6.18 -9.16
N LEU A 328 -0.84 6.37 -8.90
CA LEU A 328 -1.73 7.11 -9.78
C LEU A 328 -2.20 8.36 -9.04
N ILE A 329 -1.90 9.52 -9.61
CA ILE A 329 -1.97 10.82 -8.94
C ILE A 329 -2.94 11.72 -9.70
N GLY A 330 -3.96 12.27 -9.03
CA GLY A 330 -4.74 13.41 -9.55
C GLY A 330 -3.89 14.68 -9.53
N SER A 331 -3.11 14.88 -10.59
CA SER A 331 -2.07 15.92 -10.67
C SER A 331 -2.59 17.27 -11.17
N GLY A 332 -3.73 17.29 -11.84
CA GLY A 332 -4.35 18.50 -12.38
C GLY A 332 -4.83 19.47 -11.29
N ALA A 333 -4.70 20.76 -11.55
CA ALA A 333 -5.07 21.82 -10.62
C ALA A 333 -6.61 21.98 -10.53
N ILE A 334 -7.16 21.85 -9.31
CA ILE A 334 -8.59 22.01 -9.06
C ILE A 334 -8.86 22.39 -7.59
N LEU A 335 -9.66 23.44 -7.38
CA LEU A 335 -10.14 23.86 -6.04
C LEU A 335 -11.59 23.45 -5.75
N GLY A 336 -12.31 23.00 -6.78
CA GLY A 336 -13.61 22.36 -6.59
C GLY A 336 -13.42 20.90 -6.17
N VAL A 337 -14.33 20.37 -5.37
CA VAL A 337 -14.37 18.94 -5.05
C VAL A 337 -14.98 18.20 -6.25
N ALA A 338 -14.13 17.82 -7.19
CA ALA A 338 -14.47 17.08 -8.40
C ALA A 338 -13.24 16.28 -8.88
N PRO A 339 -13.39 15.34 -9.83
CA PRO A 339 -12.25 14.64 -10.42
C PRO A 339 -11.21 15.62 -10.98
N ALA A 340 -9.93 15.35 -10.73
CA ALA A 340 -8.85 16.16 -11.30
C ALA A 340 -8.91 16.17 -12.84
N PRO A 341 -8.54 17.29 -13.50
CA PRO A 341 -8.53 17.37 -14.95
C PRO A 341 -7.36 16.60 -15.58
N GLU A 342 -6.27 16.37 -14.85
CA GLU A 342 -5.09 15.65 -15.34
C GLU A 342 -4.62 14.63 -14.30
N TYR A 343 -3.99 13.55 -14.79
CA TYR A 343 -3.45 12.50 -13.95
C TYR A 343 -2.03 12.13 -14.34
N THR A 344 -1.24 11.75 -13.34
CA THR A 344 0.13 11.25 -13.56
C THR A 344 0.25 9.87 -12.96
N PHE A 345 0.69 8.91 -13.77
CA PHE A 345 1.10 7.59 -13.34
C PHE A 345 2.62 7.54 -13.20
N VAL A 346 3.12 7.18 -12.02
CA VAL A 346 4.55 7.13 -11.71
C VAL A 346 4.91 5.75 -11.18
N VAL A 347 6.02 5.19 -11.62
CA VAL A 347 6.58 3.96 -11.05
C VAL A 347 8.00 4.23 -10.60
N PHE A 348 8.27 4.06 -9.32
CA PHE A 348 9.64 4.04 -8.80
C PHE A 348 9.95 2.69 -8.15
N ALA A 349 11.25 2.41 -7.98
CA ALA A 349 11.72 1.19 -7.37
C ALA A 349 12.74 1.48 -6.26
N CYS A 350 12.83 0.57 -5.30
CA CYS A 350 13.73 0.66 -4.16
C CYS A 350 14.12 -0.75 -3.69
N PRO A 351 15.41 -1.05 -3.47
CA PRO A 351 15.79 -2.30 -2.82
C PRO A 351 15.25 -2.32 -1.37
N VAL A 352 14.66 -3.43 -0.95
CA VAL A 352 14.16 -3.61 0.42
C VAL A 352 14.45 -5.00 0.96
N GLY A 353 14.66 -5.08 2.28
CA GLY A 353 14.75 -6.31 3.04
C GLY A 353 13.43 -6.65 3.74
N HIS A 354 13.54 -7.03 5.02
CA HIS A 354 12.40 -7.33 5.87
C HIS A 354 11.62 -6.07 6.26
N TYR A 355 10.30 -6.19 6.32
CA TYR A 355 9.40 -5.09 6.70
C TYR A 355 9.46 -4.82 8.21
N PHE A 356 9.35 -5.87 9.03
CA PHE A 356 9.56 -5.77 10.48
C PHE A 356 11.05 -5.88 10.80
N LYS A 357 11.53 -5.07 11.75
CA LYS A 357 12.94 -5.03 12.16
C LYS A 357 13.43 -6.39 12.67
N ASP A 358 12.55 -7.13 13.34
CA ASP A 358 12.84 -8.45 13.92
C ASP A 358 12.69 -9.60 12.91
N GLY A 359 12.64 -9.28 11.62
CA GLY A 359 12.64 -10.26 10.53
C GLY A 359 11.37 -11.10 10.48
N LEU A 360 11.51 -12.41 10.70
CA LEU A 360 10.42 -13.40 10.72
C LEU A 360 9.88 -13.65 12.14
N SER A 361 10.31 -12.86 13.13
CA SER A 361 9.81 -12.99 14.50
C SER A 361 8.29 -12.73 14.55
N PRO A 362 7.53 -13.49 15.36
CA PRO A 362 6.10 -13.27 15.50
C PRO A 362 5.78 -11.85 15.94
N ILE A 363 4.79 -11.22 15.30
CA ILE A 363 4.37 -9.85 15.59
C ILE A 363 3.37 -9.80 16.75
N SER A 364 3.31 -8.63 17.38
CA SER A 364 2.36 -8.35 18.46
C SER A 364 1.32 -7.35 17.97
N LEU A 365 0.04 -7.62 18.18
CA LEU A 365 -1.06 -6.74 17.74
C LEU A 365 -1.81 -6.15 18.92
N LEU A 366 -2.19 -4.87 18.78
CA LEU A 366 -3.14 -4.21 19.66
C LEU A 366 -4.47 -4.05 18.92
N THR A 367 -5.56 -4.54 19.51
CA THR A 367 -6.90 -4.35 18.95
C THR A 367 -7.35 -2.92 19.15
N GLU A 368 -7.79 -2.27 18.07
CA GLU A 368 -8.33 -0.92 18.10
C GLU A 368 -9.82 -0.93 18.45
N GLU A 369 -10.21 -0.04 19.38
CA GLU A 369 -11.55 0.01 19.96
C GLU A 369 -12.27 1.35 19.64
N GLU A 370 -11.49 2.39 19.38
CA GLU A 370 -11.95 3.76 19.17
C GLU A 370 -12.03 4.11 17.68
N TYR A 371 -10.97 3.79 16.93
CA TYR A 371 -10.84 4.14 15.51
C TYR A 371 -11.16 2.96 14.59
N GLN A 372 -11.62 3.24 13.38
CA GLN A 372 -11.93 2.22 12.38
C GLN A 372 -11.07 2.42 11.15
N CYS A 373 -10.71 1.31 10.48
CA CYS A 373 -9.95 1.36 9.24
C CYS A 373 -10.80 1.90 8.09
N ALA A 374 -11.99 1.33 7.95
CA ALA A 374 -12.95 1.65 6.91
C ALA A 374 -14.39 1.48 7.42
N ALA A 375 -15.35 1.94 6.62
CA ALA A 375 -16.77 1.72 6.86
C ALA A 375 -17.51 1.23 5.62
N PRO A 376 -18.63 0.51 5.77
CA PRO A 376 -19.45 0.08 4.64
C PRO A 376 -19.82 1.26 3.73
N GLY A 377 -19.61 1.10 2.43
CA GLY A 377 -19.78 2.18 1.45
C GLY A 377 -18.61 3.17 1.34
N GLY A 378 -17.57 3.01 2.16
CA GLY A 378 -16.34 3.79 2.10
C GLY A 378 -15.40 3.34 0.97
N THR A 379 -14.11 3.35 1.26
CA THR A 379 -13.01 3.06 0.33
C THR A 379 -12.09 1.94 0.81
N GLY A 380 -12.47 1.16 1.83
CA GLY A 380 -11.59 0.15 2.47
C GLY A 380 -11.08 -0.93 1.51
N ASP A 381 -11.89 -1.28 0.51
CA ASP A 381 -11.58 -2.28 -0.52
C ASP A 381 -10.73 -1.75 -1.69
N ILE A 382 -10.30 -0.49 -1.67
CA ILE A 382 -9.39 0.08 -2.67
C ILE A 382 -8.09 0.58 -2.04
N LYS A 383 -7.00 0.53 -2.80
CA LYS A 383 -5.66 0.90 -2.30
C LYS A 383 -5.39 2.40 -2.43
N THR A 384 -6.31 3.21 -1.92
CA THR A 384 -6.22 4.68 -1.91
C THR A 384 -5.30 5.19 -0.81
N ILE A 385 -4.61 6.30 -1.07
CA ILE A 385 -3.73 6.95 -0.09
C ILE A 385 -4.48 7.42 1.15
N GLY A 386 -5.78 7.75 1.01
CA GLY A 386 -6.62 8.21 2.11
C GLY A 386 -6.76 7.20 3.24
N ASN A 387 -6.91 5.91 2.92
CA ASN A 387 -7.04 4.84 3.91
C ASN A 387 -5.77 4.67 4.76
N TYR A 388 -4.59 4.94 4.18
CA TYR A 388 -3.33 4.85 4.94
C TYR A 388 -3.16 6.06 5.86
N ALA A 389 -3.58 7.25 5.41
CA ALA A 389 -3.50 8.46 6.22
C ALA A 389 -4.33 8.35 7.52
N SER A 390 -5.54 7.79 7.45
CA SER A 390 -6.39 7.57 8.63
C SER A 390 -5.82 6.51 9.58
N ALA A 391 -5.06 5.53 9.09
CA ALA A 391 -4.51 4.45 9.90
C ALA A 391 -3.27 4.85 10.73
N VAL A 392 -2.56 5.94 10.38
CA VAL A 392 -1.28 6.32 11.01
C VAL A 392 -1.41 6.51 12.52
N TYR A 393 -2.46 7.18 12.97
CA TYR A 393 -2.64 7.52 14.39
C TYR A 393 -2.79 6.27 15.28
N ALA A 394 -3.70 5.36 14.89
CA ALA A 394 -3.92 4.11 15.61
C ALA A 394 -2.66 3.22 15.61
N LYS A 395 -1.94 3.18 14.48
CA LYS A 395 -0.69 2.44 14.35
C LYS A 395 0.41 2.96 15.28
N GLU A 396 0.62 4.28 15.35
CA GLU A 396 1.63 4.85 16.26
C GLU A 396 1.24 4.63 17.73
N ARG A 397 -0.04 4.74 18.10
CA ARG A 397 -0.51 4.39 19.47
C ARG A 397 -0.23 2.94 19.84
N ALA A 398 -0.43 1.99 18.91
CA ALA A 398 -0.10 0.58 19.14
C ALA A 398 1.41 0.40 19.39
N LYS A 399 2.23 1.07 18.59
CA LYS A 399 3.70 1.05 18.69
C LYS A 399 4.23 1.69 19.97
N GLU A 400 3.65 2.82 20.42
CA GLU A 400 3.96 3.43 21.72
C GLU A 400 3.68 2.48 22.89
N ARG A 401 2.72 1.56 22.72
CA ARG A 401 2.38 0.50 23.69
C ARG A 401 3.17 -0.80 23.47
N GLY A 402 4.18 -0.80 22.60
CA GLY A 402 5.05 -1.96 22.36
C GLY A 402 4.47 -3.03 21.43
N HIS A 403 3.45 -2.69 20.63
CA HIS A 403 2.88 -3.59 19.61
C HIS A 403 3.41 -3.25 18.22
N SER A 404 3.55 -4.27 17.37
CA SER A 404 4.08 -4.14 16.01
C SER A 404 3.08 -3.47 15.06
N ASP A 405 1.79 -3.72 15.25
CA ASP A 405 0.72 -3.15 14.43
C ASP A 405 -0.62 -3.14 15.20
N VAL A 406 -1.62 -2.54 14.57
CA VAL A 406 -3.01 -2.49 15.03
C VAL A 406 -3.85 -3.60 14.38
N LEU A 407 -4.82 -4.13 15.12
CA LEU A 407 -5.88 -5.03 14.63
C LEU A 407 -7.21 -4.27 14.63
N TYR A 408 -7.86 -4.16 13.47
CA TYR A 408 -9.15 -3.49 13.35
C TYR A 408 -10.33 -4.46 13.47
N LEU A 409 -11.39 -3.95 14.09
CA LEU A 409 -12.70 -4.56 14.12
C LEU A 409 -13.67 -3.76 13.25
N ASP A 410 -14.75 -4.42 12.85
CA ASP A 410 -15.81 -3.82 12.06
C ASP A 410 -16.44 -2.61 12.76
N PRO A 411 -16.79 -1.54 12.03
CA PRO A 411 -17.25 -0.30 12.63
C PRO A 411 -18.67 -0.39 13.20
N VAL A 412 -19.46 -1.39 12.82
CA VAL A 412 -20.89 -1.47 13.14
C VAL A 412 -21.12 -2.22 14.45
N HIS A 413 -20.56 -3.42 14.55
CA HIS A 413 -20.72 -4.33 15.67
C HIS A 413 -19.53 -4.27 16.62
N LYS A 414 -18.37 -3.74 16.18
CA LYS A 414 -17.12 -3.71 16.94
C LYS A 414 -16.75 -5.09 17.48
N LYS A 415 -16.98 -6.12 16.67
CA LYS A 415 -16.85 -7.52 17.07
C LYS A 415 -16.15 -8.35 16.01
N PHE A 416 -16.43 -8.10 14.74
CA PHE A 416 -15.89 -8.87 13.64
C PHE A 416 -14.52 -8.34 13.26
N VAL A 417 -13.57 -9.24 13.07
CA VAL A 417 -12.20 -8.92 12.68
C VAL A 417 -12.16 -8.54 11.21
N GLU A 418 -11.41 -7.48 10.87
CA GLU A 418 -11.24 -7.02 9.49
C GLU A 418 -9.80 -7.21 8.98
N GLU A 419 -8.89 -6.32 9.36
CA GLU A 419 -7.50 -6.32 8.90
C GLU A 419 -6.55 -5.60 9.88
N LEU A 420 -5.27 -5.59 9.56
CA LEU A 420 -4.25 -4.76 10.21
C LEU A 420 -4.10 -3.44 9.43
N SER A 421 -3.22 -2.52 9.85
CA SER A 421 -3.00 -1.25 9.13
C SER A 421 -2.65 -1.36 7.65
N SER A 422 -2.10 -2.50 7.22
CA SER A 422 -1.68 -2.70 5.82
C SER A 422 -1.64 -4.17 5.37
N CYS A 423 -2.20 -5.08 6.18
CA CYS A 423 -2.11 -6.52 5.97
C CYS A 423 -3.47 -7.18 6.25
N ASN A 424 -3.85 -8.17 5.45
CA ASN A 424 -4.99 -9.02 5.76
C ASN A 424 -4.62 -10.02 6.87
N ILE A 425 -5.61 -10.52 7.62
CA ILE A 425 -5.42 -11.47 8.72
C ILE A 425 -6.06 -12.82 8.43
N PHE A 426 -5.46 -13.87 8.98
CA PHE A 426 -5.90 -15.26 8.93
C PHE A 426 -5.80 -15.87 10.32
N MET A 427 -6.72 -16.79 10.62
CA MET A 427 -6.66 -17.66 11.77
C MET A 427 -6.65 -19.12 11.33
N VAL A 428 -6.11 -19.98 12.19
CA VAL A 428 -6.18 -21.44 12.05
C VAL A 428 -6.80 -22.00 13.30
N LYS A 429 -7.83 -22.83 13.14
CA LYS A 429 -8.48 -23.56 14.24
C LYS A 429 -8.85 -24.95 13.74
N ASP A 430 -8.42 -25.99 14.45
CA ASP A 430 -8.72 -27.38 14.09
C ASP A 430 -8.36 -27.74 12.63
N ASN A 431 -7.20 -27.23 12.16
CA ASN A 431 -6.71 -27.32 10.77
C ASN A 431 -7.58 -26.63 9.69
N ILE A 432 -8.56 -25.82 10.07
CA ILE A 432 -9.33 -24.96 9.17
C ILE A 432 -8.68 -23.57 9.16
N ILE A 433 -8.40 -23.06 7.96
CA ILE A 433 -7.88 -21.70 7.76
C ILE A 433 -9.06 -20.77 7.50
N SER A 434 -9.23 -19.73 8.29
CA SER A 434 -10.30 -18.74 8.11
C SER A 434 -9.73 -17.34 7.95
N THR A 435 -10.35 -16.52 7.10
CA THR A 435 -10.01 -15.10 6.92
C THR A 435 -11.27 -14.27 6.77
N PRO A 436 -11.26 -12.98 7.20
CA PRO A 436 -12.43 -12.11 7.07
C PRO A 436 -12.98 -12.04 5.64
N LEU A 437 -14.30 -12.08 5.52
CA LEU A 437 -15.03 -11.91 4.26
C LEU A 437 -14.79 -10.51 3.66
N LEU A 438 -14.75 -10.42 2.34
CA LEU A 438 -14.62 -9.14 1.63
C LEU A 438 -15.98 -8.44 1.54
N THR A 439 -16.30 -7.62 2.54
CA THR A 439 -17.57 -6.86 2.66
C THR A 439 -17.46 -5.38 2.24
N GLY A 440 -16.38 -5.00 1.56
CA GLY A 440 -16.12 -3.62 1.12
C GLY A 440 -15.28 -2.78 2.09
N THR A 441 -14.99 -3.30 3.28
CA THR A 441 -14.14 -2.65 4.31
C THR A 441 -12.73 -3.24 4.41
N VAL A 442 -12.52 -4.44 3.85
CA VAL A 442 -11.24 -5.15 3.82
C VAL A 442 -10.64 -5.07 2.43
N LEU A 443 -9.34 -4.75 2.34
CA LEU A 443 -8.66 -4.69 1.05
C LEU A 443 -8.51 -6.11 0.45
N PRO A 444 -8.93 -6.36 -0.80
CA PRO A 444 -8.68 -7.62 -1.50
C PRO A 444 -7.18 -7.77 -1.81
N GLY A 445 -6.43 -8.29 -0.85
CA GLY A 445 -4.99 -8.52 -0.97
C GLY A 445 -4.66 -9.60 -2.00
N ILE A 446 -3.71 -9.31 -2.90
CA ILE A 446 -3.20 -10.30 -3.85
C ILE A 446 -2.52 -11.47 -3.11
N THR A 447 -1.78 -11.17 -2.04
CA THR A 447 -1.18 -12.19 -1.18
C THR A 447 -2.24 -13.01 -0.43
N ARG A 448 -3.29 -12.36 0.11
CA ARG A 448 -4.45 -13.02 0.72
C ARG A 448 -5.06 -14.04 -0.25
N ARG A 449 -5.40 -13.60 -1.47
CA ARG A 449 -5.97 -14.48 -2.50
C ARG A 449 -5.02 -15.64 -2.86
N SER A 450 -3.73 -15.35 -3.02
CA SER A 450 -2.73 -16.38 -3.36
C SER A 450 -2.59 -17.42 -2.25
N ILE A 451 -2.65 -17.01 -0.98
CA ILE A 451 -2.64 -17.92 0.17
C ILE A 451 -3.90 -18.80 0.18
N ILE A 452 -5.08 -18.24 -0.06
CA ILE A 452 -6.32 -19.00 -0.14
C ILE A 452 -6.26 -20.06 -1.26
N GLU A 453 -5.87 -19.64 -2.47
CA GLU A 453 -5.76 -20.50 -3.64
C GLU A 453 -4.73 -21.63 -3.41
N TYR A 454 -3.56 -21.30 -2.86
CA TYR A 454 -2.50 -22.27 -2.62
C TYR A 454 -2.81 -23.22 -1.45
N ALA A 455 -3.36 -22.72 -0.35
CA ALA A 455 -3.74 -23.57 0.76
C ALA A 455 -4.78 -24.62 0.35
N ARG A 456 -5.75 -24.24 -0.49
CA ARG A 456 -6.72 -25.18 -1.08
C ARG A 456 -6.04 -26.23 -1.97
N SER A 457 -5.01 -25.86 -2.75
CA SER A 457 -4.28 -26.83 -3.58
C SER A 457 -3.46 -27.84 -2.76
N LEU A 458 -3.05 -27.46 -1.55
CA LEU A 458 -2.44 -28.37 -0.56
C LEU A 458 -3.46 -29.23 0.21
N GLY A 459 -4.76 -29.05 -0.02
CA GLY A 459 -5.82 -29.81 0.64
C GLY A 459 -6.30 -29.22 1.97
N PHE A 460 -5.90 -28.01 2.34
CA PHE A 460 -6.48 -27.32 3.51
C PHE A 460 -7.92 -26.88 3.23
N GLN A 461 -8.77 -26.95 4.26
CA GLN A 461 -10.06 -26.25 4.25
C GLN A 461 -9.81 -24.76 4.48
N VAL A 462 -10.33 -23.92 3.58
CA VAL A 462 -10.16 -22.46 3.66
C VAL A 462 -11.50 -21.76 3.54
N GLU A 463 -11.86 -21.00 4.58
CA GLU A 463 -13.13 -20.30 4.72
C GLU A 463 -12.94 -18.78 4.69
N GLU A 464 -13.80 -18.11 3.92
CA GLU A 464 -13.93 -16.66 3.93
C GLU A 464 -15.24 -16.34 4.65
N CYS A 465 -15.15 -15.92 5.91
CA CYS A 465 -16.31 -15.81 6.81
C CYS A 465 -16.18 -14.61 7.74
N LEU A 466 -17.26 -14.31 8.47
CA LEU A 466 -17.21 -13.37 9.58
C LEU A 466 -16.54 -14.06 10.77
N ILE A 467 -15.44 -13.48 11.25
CA ILE A 467 -14.67 -13.99 12.39
C ILE A 467 -14.85 -13.01 13.53
N THR A 468 -15.34 -13.46 14.67
CA THR A 468 -15.43 -12.64 15.87
C THR A 468 -14.07 -12.54 16.58
N ILE A 469 -13.85 -11.45 17.31
CA ILE A 469 -12.63 -11.28 18.11
C ILE A 469 -12.44 -12.43 19.12
N ASP A 470 -13.53 -12.97 19.69
CA ASP A 470 -13.43 -14.11 20.61
C ASP A 470 -12.98 -15.40 19.91
N GLU A 471 -13.48 -15.68 18.70
CA GLU A 471 -13.03 -16.82 17.88
C GLU A 471 -11.55 -16.65 17.50
N LEU A 472 -11.14 -15.44 17.12
CA LEU A 472 -9.74 -15.17 16.80
C LEU A 472 -8.84 -15.39 18.03
N LEU A 473 -9.27 -14.95 19.22
CA LEU A 473 -8.54 -15.12 20.48
C LEU A 473 -8.49 -16.58 20.97
N ASP A 474 -9.34 -17.46 20.44
CA ASP A 474 -9.31 -18.91 20.71
C ASP A 474 -8.59 -19.71 19.60
N ALA A 475 -8.05 -19.06 18.58
CA ALA A 475 -7.37 -19.73 17.47
C ALA A 475 -6.08 -20.46 17.89
N ASP A 476 -5.75 -21.55 17.19
CA ASP A 476 -4.50 -22.30 17.41
C ASP A 476 -3.28 -21.53 16.87
N GLU A 477 -3.47 -20.81 15.75
CA GLU A 477 -2.47 -19.99 15.09
C GLU A 477 -3.12 -18.78 14.42
N VAL A 478 -2.42 -17.64 14.41
CA VAL A 478 -2.84 -16.43 13.70
C VAL A 478 -1.66 -15.91 12.87
N PHE A 479 -1.93 -15.45 11.65
CA PHE A 479 -0.92 -14.84 10.80
C PHE A 479 -1.54 -13.74 9.93
N CYS A 480 -0.70 -12.82 9.42
CA CYS A 480 -1.11 -11.79 8.50
C CYS A 480 -0.37 -11.88 7.17
N THR A 481 -0.92 -11.28 6.12
CA THR A 481 -0.37 -11.33 4.76
C THR A 481 -0.41 -9.98 4.08
N GLY A 482 0.57 -9.74 3.22
CA GLY A 482 0.66 -8.52 2.42
C GLY A 482 1.96 -8.50 1.61
N THR A 483 2.06 -7.71 0.54
CA THR A 483 3.26 -7.68 -0.31
C THR A 483 4.55 -7.43 0.48
N SER A 484 4.50 -6.54 1.48
CA SER A 484 5.68 -6.16 2.26
C SER A 484 6.12 -7.24 3.25
N VAL A 485 5.20 -8.03 3.78
CA VAL A 485 5.53 -9.06 4.79
C VAL A 485 5.56 -10.47 4.19
N VAL A 486 4.99 -10.65 3.00
CA VAL A 486 4.56 -11.93 2.43
C VAL A 486 3.54 -12.59 3.35
N LEU A 487 4.04 -13.23 4.40
CA LEU A 487 3.28 -13.77 5.51
C LEU A 487 4.07 -13.54 6.79
N SER A 488 3.40 -13.13 7.86
CA SER A 488 4.00 -12.94 9.18
C SER A 488 3.13 -13.59 10.25
N SER A 489 3.72 -14.46 11.07
CA SER A 489 3.02 -15.04 12.23
C SER A 489 2.71 -13.97 13.26
N VAL A 490 1.57 -14.09 13.95
CA VAL A 490 1.18 -13.27 15.09
C VAL A 490 1.44 -14.05 16.37
N GLY A 491 2.31 -13.53 17.23
CA GLY A 491 2.66 -14.17 18.50
C GLY A 491 1.77 -13.74 19.66
N CYS A 492 1.11 -12.58 19.55
CA CYS A 492 0.25 -12.06 20.60
C CYS A 492 -0.81 -11.10 20.06
N ILE A 493 -2.01 -11.14 20.64
CA ILE A 493 -3.05 -10.13 20.47
C ILE A 493 -3.46 -9.61 21.85
N VAL A 494 -3.59 -8.28 21.97
CA VAL A 494 -4.17 -7.62 23.14
C VAL A 494 -5.53 -7.04 22.78
N TYR A 495 -6.55 -7.36 23.56
CA TYR A 495 -7.91 -6.87 23.42
C TYR A 495 -8.50 -6.58 24.80
N GLN A 496 -8.98 -5.35 25.05
CA GLN A 496 -9.59 -4.95 26.34
C GLN A 496 -8.73 -5.30 27.57
N GLY A 497 -7.41 -5.12 27.44
CA GLY A 497 -6.43 -5.46 28.48
C GLY A 497 -6.14 -6.96 28.64
N ARG A 498 -6.89 -7.85 27.99
CA ARG A 498 -6.57 -9.28 27.92
C ARG A 498 -5.49 -9.52 26.87
N ARG A 499 -4.40 -10.13 27.30
CA ARG A 499 -3.31 -10.59 26.43
C ARG A 499 -3.48 -12.08 26.14
N VAL A 500 -3.47 -12.43 24.85
CA VAL A 500 -3.48 -13.82 24.37
C VAL A 500 -2.23 -14.06 23.56
N GLU A 501 -1.53 -15.16 23.87
CA GLU A 501 -0.29 -15.55 23.20
C GLU A 501 -0.51 -16.78 22.33
N TYR A 502 0.11 -16.77 21.15
CA TYR A 502 0.10 -17.85 20.17
C TYR A 502 1.52 -18.40 20.01
N GLY A 503 1.65 -19.62 19.46
CA GLY A 503 2.97 -20.17 19.13
C GLY A 503 3.60 -21.06 20.22
N ASN A 504 2.81 -21.60 21.15
CA ASN A 504 3.25 -22.68 22.05
C ASN A 504 3.51 -24.02 21.32
N GLN A 505 3.28 -24.09 20.01
CA GLN A 505 3.51 -25.30 19.21
C GLN A 505 4.91 -25.29 18.57
N LYS A 506 5.73 -26.27 18.97
CA LYS A 506 7.17 -26.31 18.66
C LYS A 506 7.54 -26.83 17.26
N PHE A 507 6.59 -27.20 16.39
CA PHE A 507 6.91 -27.81 15.07
C PHE A 507 5.91 -27.48 13.95
N ARG A 508 6.43 -27.03 12.79
CA ARG A 508 5.81 -26.91 11.44
C ARG A 508 4.38 -26.36 11.42
N THR A 509 4.22 -25.09 11.82
CA THR A 509 2.92 -24.40 11.78
C THR A 509 2.41 -24.20 10.35
N VAL A 510 1.10 -23.97 10.18
CA VAL A 510 0.49 -23.76 8.87
C VAL A 510 1.07 -22.50 8.21
N SER A 511 1.30 -21.43 8.98
CA SER A 511 1.87 -20.21 8.44
C SER A 511 3.30 -20.41 7.91
N GLN A 512 4.14 -21.20 8.59
CA GLN A 512 5.49 -21.52 8.12
C GLN A 512 5.48 -22.33 6.81
N GLN A 513 4.57 -23.30 6.69
CA GLN A 513 4.40 -24.10 5.48
C GLN A 513 3.98 -23.21 4.30
N LEU A 514 2.98 -22.36 4.50
CA LEU A 514 2.47 -21.45 3.46
C LEU A 514 3.50 -20.36 3.08
N TYR A 515 4.22 -19.81 4.06
CA TYR A 515 5.31 -18.85 3.81
C TYR A 515 6.39 -19.48 2.94
N SER A 516 6.86 -20.67 3.31
CA SER A 516 7.94 -21.36 2.61
C SER A 516 7.53 -21.68 1.17
N ALA A 517 6.30 -22.16 0.98
CA ALA A 517 5.81 -22.50 -0.35
C ALA A 517 5.61 -21.27 -1.24
N LEU A 518 4.97 -20.21 -0.73
CA LEU A 518 4.73 -19.00 -1.52
C LEU A 518 6.05 -18.29 -1.88
N THR A 519 7.00 -18.21 -0.94
CA THR A 519 8.30 -17.58 -1.21
C THR A 519 9.17 -18.41 -2.15
N ALA A 520 9.03 -19.74 -2.16
CA ALA A 520 9.69 -20.59 -3.15
C ALA A 520 9.23 -20.27 -4.58
N ILE A 521 7.92 -20.07 -4.79
CA ILE A 521 7.37 -19.64 -6.08
C ILE A 521 7.87 -18.23 -6.44
N GLN A 522 7.74 -17.27 -5.52
CA GLN A 522 8.14 -15.87 -5.75
C GLN A 522 9.63 -15.69 -6.09
N LYS A 523 10.48 -16.59 -5.57
CA LYS A 523 11.93 -16.59 -5.82
C LYS A 523 12.35 -17.51 -6.98
N GLY A 524 11.41 -18.24 -7.59
CA GLY A 524 11.68 -19.20 -8.66
C GLY A 524 12.50 -20.42 -8.22
N LEU A 525 12.40 -20.82 -6.94
CA LEU A 525 13.05 -22.03 -6.39
C LEU A 525 12.30 -23.32 -6.75
N VAL A 526 11.03 -23.19 -7.12
CA VAL A 526 10.17 -24.27 -7.60
C VAL A 526 9.45 -23.81 -8.86
N GLU A 527 9.03 -24.76 -9.68
CA GLU A 527 8.16 -24.47 -10.82
C GLU A 527 6.83 -23.89 -10.34
N ASP A 528 6.38 -22.83 -11.01
CA ASP A 528 5.12 -22.18 -10.71
C ASP A 528 3.97 -22.89 -11.42
N SER A 529 3.36 -23.85 -10.71
CA SER A 529 2.20 -24.58 -11.21
C SER A 529 0.93 -23.74 -11.33
N MET A 530 0.92 -22.52 -10.78
CA MET A 530 -0.26 -21.66 -10.72
C MET A 530 -0.26 -20.56 -11.80
N GLY A 531 0.86 -20.38 -12.51
CA GLY A 531 1.01 -19.35 -13.54
C GLY A 531 0.98 -17.92 -12.98
N TRP A 532 1.45 -17.73 -11.76
CA TRP A 532 1.50 -16.45 -11.06
C TRP A 532 2.74 -15.60 -11.35
N THR A 533 3.81 -16.21 -11.82
CA THR A 533 5.12 -15.59 -11.96
C THR A 533 5.36 -15.15 -13.39
N VAL A 534 5.96 -13.96 -13.53
CA VAL A 534 6.31 -13.38 -14.84
C VAL A 534 7.81 -13.13 -14.85
N GLN A 535 8.52 -13.83 -15.74
CA GLN A 535 9.95 -13.64 -15.91
C GLN A 535 10.21 -12.44 -16.83
N LEU A 536 11.09 -11.54 -16.39
CA LEU A 536 11.66 -10.48 -17.19
C LEU A 536 12.99 -10.96 -17.76
N ASN A 537 13.09 -10.97 -19.09
CA ASN A 537 14.33 -11.27 -19.82
C ASN A 537 15.19 -10.01 -19.97
#